data_AF-A0A653WKJ1-F1
#
_entry.id   AF-A0A653WKJ1-F1
#
_cell.length_a   1.000
_cell.length_b   1.000
_cell.length_c   1.000
_cell.angle_alpha   90.00
_cell.angle_beta   90.00
_cell.angle_gamma   90.00
#
_symmetry.space_group_name_H-M   'P 1'
#
loop_
_entity.id
_entity.type
_entity.pdbx_description
1 polymer ?
#
loop_
_entity_poly.entity_id
_entity_poly.type
_entity_poly.pdbx_seq_one_letter_code
_entity_poly.pdbx_strand_id
1 'polypeptide(L)'
;MSLRHTLGRAVGGTVAVALIGLAVPGQATAAPASSYDARTVPAASSEKAGAAEAAAKPMRNITLRGKERSGNRFAISGKVGPRYVKRFVIIERKFGDGRWTRYNKVRTNNDSRYRSKVAPRRDRGVVRYRAKTQKTGTYATSYSNRIYRIETF
;
A
#
# COMPACT_ATOMS: atom_id res chain seq x y z
N MET A 1 47.00 -12.67 24.05
CA MET A 1 46.74 -13.24 22.71
C MET A 1 45.95 -12.23 21.90
N SER A 2 46.61 -11.67 20.88
CA SER A 2 46.06 -10.78 19.87
C SER A 2 44.98 -11.47 19.02
N LEU A 3 43.95 -10.74 18.59
CA LEU A 3 43.74 -10.42 17.16
C LEU A 3 42.51 -9.51 16.99
N ARG A 4 42.75 -8.44 16.22
CA ARG A 4 41.86 -7.35 15.82
C ARG A 4 40.80 -7.87 14.83
N HIS A 5 39.71 -7.14 14.63
CA HIS A 5 39.27 -6.76 13.29
C HIS A 5 38.29 -5.57 13.33
N THR A 6 38.82 -4.42 12.90
CA THR A 6 38.12 -3.22 12.48
C THR A 6 37.56 -3.44 11.07
N LEU A 7 36.33 -3.02 10.79
CA LEU A 7 35.82 -2.88 9.42
C LEU A 7 34.98 -1.61 9.34
N GLY A 8 35.49 -0.66 8.56
CA GLY A 8 34.81 0.57 8.22
C GLY A 8 34.32 0.58 6.77
N ARG A 9 33.67 1.72 6.48
CA ARG A 9 33.59 2.42 5.18
C ARG A 9 32.54 1.98 4.15
N ALA A 10 31.71 2.97 3.75
CA ALA A 10 31.43 3.47 2.38
C ALA A 10 30.22 4.43 2.50
N VAL A 11 30.32 5.77 2.38
CA VAL A 11 30.59 6.63 1.21
C VAL A 11 29.84 6.20 -0.05
N GLY A 12 28.86 6.99 -0.45
CA GLY A 12 28.15 6.88 -1.72
C GLY A 12 27.39 8.18 -2.00
N GLY A 13 28.10 9.17 -2.53
CA GLY A 13 27.51 10.41 -3.03
C GLY A 13 26.91 10.20 -4.42
N THR A 14 25.78 10.84 -4.68
CA THR A 14 25.15 10.88 -5.99
C THR A 14 25.32 12.27 -6.59
N VAL A 15 25.99 12.29 -7.74
CA VAL A 15 26.21 13.43 -8.63
C VAL A 15 24.88 13.81 -9.28
N ALA A 16 24.46 15.07 -9.15
CA ALA A 16 23.39 15.65 -9.97
C ALA A 16 24.02 16.29 -11.22
N VAL A 17 23.59 15.82 -12.38
CA VAL A 17 24.06 16.24 -13.70
C VAL A 17 23.48 17.61 -14.06
N ALA A 18 24.35 18.51 -14.50
CA ALA A 18 24.03 19.84 -15.02
C ALA A 18 23.34 19.74 -16.39
N LEU A 19 22.25 20.49 -16.58
CA LEU A 19 21.67 20.78 -17.89
C LEU A 19 22.10 22.19 -18.31
N ILE A 20 22.90 22.26 -19.38
CA ILE A 20 23.25 23.48 -20.11
C ILE A 20 22.25 23.59 -21.28
N GLY A 21 21.59 24.73 -21.41
CA GLY A 21 20.75 25.08 -22.56
C GLY A 21 20.87 26.57 -22.87
N LEU A 22 21.28 26.86 -24.10
CA LEU A 22 21.78 28.13 -24.63
C LEU A 22 20.73 29.25 -24.83
N ALA A 23 21.31 30.47 -24.89
CA ALA A 23 20.81 31.81 -25.16
C ALA A 23 19.89 32.05 -26.38
N VAL A 24 19.10 33.14 -26.31
CA VAL A 24 19.04 34.22 -27.34
C VAL A 24 18.70 35.57 -26.66
N PRO A 25 19.50 36.66 -26.84
CA PRO A 25 19.10 38.04 -26.57
C PRO A 25 18.64 38.75 -27.86
N GLY A 26 17.61 39.60 -27.80
CA GLY A 26 17.16 40.40 -28.94
C GLY A 26 16.28 41.58 -28.49
N GLN A 27 16.61 42.77 -29.02
CA GLN A 27 16.27 44.11 -28.52
C GLN A 27 14.85 44.61 -28.84
N ALA A 28 14.51 45.70 -28.15
CA ALA A 28 13.31 46.53 -28.24
C ALA A 28 13.23 47.41 -29.51
N THR A 29 12.01 47.77 -29.91
CA THR A 29 11.65 49.00 -30.63
C THR A 29 10.17 49.35 -30.36
N ALA A 30 9.87 50.65 -30.25
CA ALA A 30 8.61 51.23 -29.77
C ALA A 30 7.69 51.75 -30.91
N ALA A 31 6.35 51.68 -30.68
CA ALA A 31 5.20 52.55 -31.08
C ALA A 31 5.02 53.02 -32.56
N PRO A 32 3.80 53.39 -33.06
CA PRO A 32 2.63 53.93 -32.34
C PRO A 32 1.23 53.39 -32.77
N ALA A 33 0.20 54.02 -32.18
CA ALA A 33 -1.23 53.69 -32.11
C ALA A 33 -2.03 53.70 -33.43
N SER A 34 -3.13 52.93 -33.47
CA SER A 34 -4.46 53.49 -33.78
C SER A 34 -5.60 52.54 -33.43
N SER A 35 -6.70 53.15 -33.04
CA SER A 35 -7.90 52.63 -32.37
C SER A 35 -8.92 51.99 -33.32
N TYR A 36 -9.37 50.78 -32.99
CA TYR A 36 -10.67 50.27 -33.42
C TYR A 36 -11.33 49.48 -32.29
N ASP A 37 -12.52 49.94 -31.95
CA ASP A 37 -13.47 49.36 -31.02
C ASP A 37 -13.82 47.93 -31.45
N ALA A 38 -13.38 46.94 -30.67
CA ALA A 38 -13.75 45.54 -30.87
C ALA A 38 -14.10 44.93 -29.51
N ARG A 39 -15.32 45.26 -29.06
CA ARG A 39 -16.25 44.36 -28.37
C ARG A 39 -15.56 43.25 -27.58
N THR A 40 -15.27 43.53 -26.31
CA THR A 40 -14.79 42.58 -25.31
C THR A 40 -15.79 41.43 -25.16
N VAL A 41 -15.61 40.36 -25.94
CA VAL A 41 -16.17 39.06 -25.59
C VAL A 41 -15.20 38.46 -24.57
N PRO A 42 -15.59 38.18 -23.33
CA PRO A 42 -14.71 37.44 -22.43
C PRO A 42 -14.40 36.11 -23.09
N ALA A 43 -13.14 35.93 -23.47
CA ALA A 43 -12.58 34.67 -23.91
C ALA A 43 -12.93 33.62 -22.86
N ALA A 44 -13.65 32.59 -23.29
CA ALA A 44 -13.92 31.38 -22.51
C ALA A 44 -12.58 30.84 -22.02
N SER A 45 -12.21 31.21 -20.80
CA SER A 45 -10.95 30.86 -20.20
C SER A 45 -11.04 29.44 -19.68
N SER A 46 -10.27 28.59 -20.34
CA SER A 46 -9.76 27.31 -19.89
C SER A 46 -10.80 26.33 -19.37
N GLU A 47 -11.17 25.42 -20.26
CA GLU A 47 -11.49 24.04 -19.91
C GLU A 47 -10.57 23.58 -18.78
N LYS A 48 -11.19 23.39 -17.62
CA LYS A 48 -10.65 22.76 -16.43
C LYS A 48 -9.94 21.48 -16.88
N ALA A 49 -8.61 21.52 -16.93
CA ALA A 49 -7.77 20.38 -17.23
C ALA A 49 -8.31 19.19 -16.43
N GLY A 50 -8.85 18.20 -17.14
CA GLY A 50 -9.39 17.00 -16.53
C GLY A 50 -8.32 16.44 -15.61
N ALA A 51 -8.60 16.44 -14.31
CA ALA A 51 -7.78 15.71 -13.36
C ALA A 51 -7.78 14.27 -13.87
N ALA A 52 -6.69 13.84 -14.49
CA ALA A 52 -6.53 12.49 -14.98
C ALA A 52 -6.82 11.57 -13.79
N GLU A 53 -7.97 10.89 -13.83
CA GLU A 53 -8.45 10.06 -12.75
C GLU A 53 -7.47 8.92 -12.62
N ALA A 54 -6.60 9.00 -11.60
CA ALA A 54 -5.55 8.02 -11.39
C ALA A 54 -6.21 6.65 -11.20
N ALA A 55 -6.07 5.78 -12.20
CA ALA A 55 -6.72 4.48 -12.22
C ALA A 55 -6.51 3.73 -10.90
N ALA A 56 -7.62 3.29 -10.29
CA ALA A 56 -7.59 2.58 -9.02
C ALA A 56 -6.74 1.30 -9.13
N LYS A 57 -5.78 1.12 -8.22
CA LYS A 57 -4.93 -0.08 -8.23
C LYS A 57 -5.76 -1.33 -7.95
N PRO A 58 -5.53 -2.44 -8.66
CA PRO A 58 -6.27 -3.68 -8.45
C PRO A 58 -6.08 -4.24 -7.04
N MET A 59 -7.12 -4.91 -6.53
CA MET A 59 -7.08 -5.65 -5.27
C MET A 59 -6.63 -7.10 -5.49
N ARG A 60 -6.08 -7.70 -4.44
CA ARG A 60 -5.72 -9.12 -4.38
C ARG A 60 -6.88 -9.94 -3.84
N ASN A 61 -7.06 -11.13 -4.40
CA ASN A 61 -7.99 -12.12 -3.87
C ASN A 61 -7.35 -12.81 -2.66
N ILE A 62 -7.93 -12.66 -1.48
CA ILE A 62 -7.40 -13.26 -0.25
C ILE A 62 -8.48 -14.17 0.34
N THR A 63 -8.15 -15.45 0.45
CA THR A 63 -9.01 -16.42 1.14
C THR A 63 -8.58 -16.53 2.59
N LEU A 64 -9.54 -16.78 3.49
CA LEU A 64 -9.29 -17.05 4.89
C LEU A 64 -10.26 -18.14 5.38
N ARG A 65 -9.72 -19.12 6.08
CA ARG A 65 -10.44 -20.24 6.69
C ARG A 65 -9.87 -20.49 8.08
N GLY A 66 -10.74 -20.77 9.04
CA GLY A 66 -10.32 -21.25 10.35
C GLY A 66 -10.72 -22.70 10.55
N LYS A 67 -9.90 -23.42 11.31
CA LYS A 67 -10.16 -24.79 11.75
C LYS A 67 -9.81 -24.91 13.22
N GLU A 68 -10.74 -25.43 14.00
CA GLU A 68 -10.50 -25.83 15.37
C GLU A 68 -9.59 -27.07 15.43
N ARG A 69 -8.71 -27.10 16.42
CA ARG A 69 -7.82 -28.23 16.70
C ARG A 69 -7.97 -28.58 18.19
N SER A 70 -7.64 -29.81 18.52
CA SER A 70 -7.71 -30.34 19.88
C SER A 70 -7.04 -29.40 20.92
N GLY A 71 -7.73 -29.26 22.05
CA GLY A 71 -7.35 -28.41 23.20
C GLY A 71 -7.61 -26.92 22.97
N ASN A 72 -8.75 -26.53 22.39
CA ASN A 72 -9.15 -25.14 22.11
C ASN A 72 -8.14 -24.34 21.28
N ARG A 73 -7.28 -25.01 20.50
CA ARG A 73 -6.28 -24.35 19.66
C ARG A 73 -6.84 -24.18 18.26
N PHE A 74 -6.93 -22.95 17.79
CA PHE A 74 -7.43 -22.67 16.45
C PHE A 74 -6.27 -22.48 15.47
N ALA A 75 -6.48 -22.82 14.20
CA ALA A 75 -5.58 -22.44 13.13
C ALA A 75 -6.33 -21.66 12.07
N ILE A 76 -5.77 -20.51 11.70
CA ILE A 76 -6.22 -19.72 10.55
C ILE A 76 -5.27 -20.01 9.40
N SER A 77 -5.84 -20.21 8.22
CA SER A 77 -5.09 -20.46 7.00
C SER A 77 -5.77 -19.82 5.80
N GLY A 78 -5.01 -19.61 4.74
CA GLY A 78 -5.54 -19.05 3.51
C GLY A 78 -4.50 -18.99 2.39
N LYS A 79 -4.91 -18.40 1.28
CA LYS A 79 -4.10 -18.17 0.09
C LYS A 79 -4.31 -16.74 -0.42
N VAL A 80 -3.25 -16.13 -0.91
CA VAL A 80 -3.28 -14.83 -1.59
C VAL A 80 -3.05 -15.05 -3.08
N GLY A 81 -3.96 -14.52 -3.90
CA GLY A 81 -3.89 -14.51 -5.36
C GLY A 81 -3.85 -13.07 -5.90
N PRO A 82 -3.23 -12.82 -7.06
CA PRO A 82 -2.33 -13.72 -7.80
C PRO A 82 -1.02 -13.96 -7.02
N ARG A 83 0.01 -14.56 -7.64
CA ARG A 83 1.29 -14.98 -7.02
C ARG A 83 1.78 -13.97 -5.95
N TYR A 84 1.92 -14.45 -4.71
CA TYR A 84 2.30 -13.67 -3.54
C TYR A 84 3.21 -14.51 -2.63
N VAL A 85 4.34 -14.94 -3.20
CA VAL A 85 5.27 -15.92 -2.61
C VAL A 85 6.26 -15.24 -1.67
N LYS A 86 6.49 -15.84 -0.49
CA LYS A 86 7.48 -15.37 0.50
C LYS A 86 7.26 -13.90 0.95
N ARG A 87 6.03 -13.39 0.87
CA ARG A 87 5.62 -12.05 1.31
C ARG A 87 4.79 -12.12 2.59
N PHE A 88 4.59 -10.99 3.25
CA PHE A 88 3.88 -10.95 4.53
C PHE A 88 2.38 -10.70 4.36
N VAL A 89 1.59 -11.49 5.07
CA VAL A 89 0.17 -11.29 5.32
C VAL A 89 -0.01 -10.89 6.78
N ILE A 90 -0.77 -9.84 7.01
CA ILE A 90 -1.14 -9.37 8.34
C ILE A 90 -2.49 -10.00 8.68
N ILE A 91 -2.54 -10.73 9.79
CA ILE A 91 -3.79 -11.19 10.39
C ILE A 91 -4.22 -10.13 11.39
N GLU A 92 -5.42 -9.60 11.21
CA GLU A 92 -6.04 -8.67 12.14
C GLU A 92 -7.16 -9.39 12.91
N ARG A 93 -7.38 -8.97 14.15
CA ARG A 93 -8.48 -9.45 14.99
C ARG A 93 -9.27 -8.29 15.58
N LYS A 94 -10.55 -8.51 15.85
CA LYS A 94 -11.36 -7.66 16.74
C LYS A 94 -12.21 -8.53 17.66
N PHE A 95 -12.62 -7.97 18.79
CA PHE A 95 -13.47 -8.62 19.77
C PHE A 95 -14.77 -7.85 19.92
N GLY A 96 -15.89 -8.58 19.89
CA GLY A 96 -17.20 -7.95 19.69
C GLY A 96 -17.15 -6.97 18.52
N ASP A 97 -17.66 -5.77 18.75
CA ASP A 97 -17.69 -4.70 17.75
C ASP A 97 -16.55 -3.69 17.90
N GLY A 98 -15.52 -4.05 18.66
CA GLY A 98 -14.31 -3.25 18.82
C GLY A 98 -13.50 -3.05 17.53
N ARG A 99 -12.38 -2.33 17.66
CA ARG A 99 -11.52 -1.98 16.53
C ARG A 99 -10.70 -3.17 16.04
N TRP A 100 -10.43 -3.20 14.74
CA TRP A 100 -9.46 -4.13 14.17
C TRP A 100 -8.05 -3.81 14.64
N THR A 101 -7.36 -4.81 15.18
CA THR A 101 -5.99 -4.71 15.68
C THR A 101 -5.12 -5.75 15.00
N ARG A 102 -3.83 -5.45 14.81
CA ARG A 102 -2.87 -6.43 14.31
C ARG A 102 -2.74 -7.57 15.33
N TYR A 103 -3.03 -8.79 14.89
CA TYR A 103 -2.84 -10.00 15.70
C TYR A 103 -1.51 -10.68 15.39
N ASN A 104 -1.24 -10.92 14.10
CA ASN A 104 -0.02 -11.60 13.69
C ASN A 104 0.45 -11.15 12.30
N LYS A 105 1.73 -11.37 11.99
CA LYS A 105 2.33 -11.15 10.68
C LYS A 105 2.97 -12.45 10.22
N VAL A 106 2.43 -13.04 9.16
CA VAL A 106 2.81 -14.39 8.68
C VAL A 106 3.39 -14.29 7.29
N ARG A 107 4.49 -15.00 7.03
CA ARG A 107 5.07 -15.10 5.68
C ARG A 107 4.37 -16.20 4.88
N THR A 108 4.05 -15.93 3.63
CA THR A 108 3.52 -16.93 2.70
C THR A 108 4.59 -17.93 2.26
N ASN A 109 4.16 -19.15 1.92
CA ASN A 109 5.03 -20.18 1.35
C ASN A 109 5.21 -20.00 -0.18
N ASN A 110 5.81 -21.01 -0.84
CA ASN A 110 6.02 -21.05 -2.29
C ASN A 110 4.72 -21.09 -3.11
N ASP A 111 3.59 -21.47 -2.50
CA ASP A 111 2.27 -21.53 -3.13
C ASP A 111 1.38 -20.33 -2.79
N SER A 112 1.97 -19.28 -2.21
CA SER A 112 1.25 -18.10 -1.72
C SER A 112 0.22 -18.41 -0.61
N ARG A 113 0.39 -19.55 0.08
CA ARG A 113 -0.44 -19.96 1.23
C ARG A 113 0.18 -19.44 2.53
N TYR A 114 -0.67 -19.11 3.49
CA TYR A 114 -0.25 -18.68 4.82
C TYR A 114 -1.02 -19.45 5.89
N ARG A 115 -0.43 -19.55 7.08
CA ARG A 115 -1.03 -20.22 8.24
C ARG A 115 -0.56 -19.60 9.54
N SER A 116 -1.48 -19.36 10.47
CA SER A 116 -1.18 -18.97 11.85
C SER A 116 -1.88 -19.90 12.82
N LYS A 117 -1.18 -20.27 13.88
CA LYS A 117 -1.84 -20.77 15.09
C LYS A 117 -2.50 -19.59 15.80
N VAL A 118 -3.62 -19.85 16.45
CA VAL A 118 -4.40 -18.87 17.21
C VAL A 118 -4.70 -19.49 18.56
N ALA A 119 -4.27 -18.81 19.61
CA ALA A 119 -4.63 -19.18 20.97
C ALA A 119 -6.07 -18.72 21.25
N PRO A 120 -6.85 -19.53 21.98
CA PRO A 120 -8.17 -19.10 22.45
C PRO A 120 -8.01 -17.87 23.34
N ARG A 121 -8.99 -16.98 23.29
CA ARG A 121 -9.05 -15.85 24.20
C ARG A 121 -9.70 -16.33 25.51
N ARG A 122 -9.21 -15.84 26.66
CA ARG A 122 -9.77 -16.19 27.99
C ARG A 122 -11.13 -15.54 28.23
N ASP A 123 -11.35 -14.37 27.65
CA ASP A 123 -12.61 -13.64 27.79
C ASP A 123 -13.71 -14.29 26.94
N ARG A 124 -14.92 -14.43 27.51
CA ARG A 124 -16.10 -14.91 26.78
C ARG A 124 -16.57 -13.90 25.75
N GLY A 125 -16.94 -14.37 24.56
CA GLY A 125 -17.52 -13.52 23.52
C GLY A 125 -17.13 -13.93 22.11
N VAL A 126 -17.24 -12.98 21.18
CA VAL A 126 -17.01 -13.24 19.75
C VAL A 126 -15.68 -12.62 19.32
N VAL A 127 -14.75 -13.44 18.84
CA VAL A 127 -13.53 -12.99 18.19
C VAL A 127 -13.66 -13.13 16.68
N ARG A 128 -13.34 -12.06 15.95
CA ARG A 128 -13.39 -12.01 14.49
C ARG A 128 -11.99 -11.80 13.93
N TYR A 129 -11.66 -12.50 12.85
CA TYR A 129 -10.36 -12.46 12.19
C TYR A 129 -10.49 -12.13 10.71
N ARG A 130 -9.55 -11.33 10.19
CA ARG A 130 -9.38 -11.09 8.75
C ARG A 130 -7.91 -11.10 8.39
N ALA A 131 -7.60 -11.40 7.13
CA ALA A 131 -6.26 -11.24 6.59
C ALA A 131 -6.17 -9.95 5.76
N LYS A 132 -4.96 -9.39 5.71
CA LYS A 132 -4.65 -8.14 5.03
C LYS A 132 -3.28 -8.25 4.35
N THR A 133 -3.19 -7.73 3.13
CA THR A 133 -1.91 -7.44 2.48
C THR A 133 -1.74 -5.93 2.36
N GLN A 134 -0.51 -5.45 2.49
CA GLN A 134 -0.21 -4.03 2.33
C GLN A 134 -0.19 -3.65 0.84
N LYS A 135 -0.44 -2.36 0.56
CA LYS A 135 -0.25 -1.75 -0.77
C LYS A 135 1.16 -2.04 -1.29
N THR A 136 1.25 -2.33 -2.58
CA THR A 136 2.50 -2.48 -3.34
C THR A 136 2.42 -1.62 -4.59
N GLY A 137 3.52 -1.51 -5.35
CA GLY A 137 3.55 -0.72 -6.60
C GLY A 137 2.34 -0.99 -7.51
N THR A 138 2.01 -2.27 -7.72
CA THR A 138 0.94 -2.71 -8.63
C THR A 138 -0.42 -2.95 -7.95
N TYR A 139 -0.47 -3.17 -6.62
CA TYR A 139 -1.70 -3.57 -5.94
C TYR A 139 -2.09 -2.66 -4.78
N ALA A 140 -3.38 -2.43 -4.60
CA ALA A 140 -3.92 -1.76 -3.43
C ALA A 140 -3.82 -2.64 -2.17
N THR A 141 -4.03 -2.01 -1.00
CA THR A 141 -4.28 -2.76 0.24
C THR A 141 -5.49 -3.66 0.02
N SER A 142 -5.36 -4.93 0.37
CA SER A 142 -6.40 -5.93 0.11
C SER A 142 -6.72 -6.72 1.38
N TYR A 143 -7.98 -7.10 1.54
CA TYR A 143 -8.48 -7.84 2.70
C TYR A 143 -9.03 -9.21 2.28
N SER A 144 -9.15 -10.13 3.23
CA SER A 144 -9.82 -11.40 2.99
C SER A 144 -11.28 -11.21 2.63
N ASN A 145 -11.77 -11.98 1.66
CA ASN A 145 -13.16 -11.94 1.20
C ASN A 145 -14.16 -12.37 2.28
N ARG A 146 -13.66 -13.00 3.35
CA ARG A 146 -14.43 -13.46 4.50
C ARG A 146 -13.76 -13.05 5.80
N ILE A 147 -14.59 -12.89 6.82
CA ILE A 147 -14.19 -12.76 8.22
C ILE A 147 -14.46 -14.10 8.89
N TYR A 148 -13.47 -14.65 9.58
CA TYR A 148 -13.68 -15.85 10.39
C TYR A 148 -14.09 -15.47 11.81
N ARG A 149 -15.10 -16.16 12.34
CA ARG A 149 -15.72 -15.91 13.63
C ARG A 149 -15.46 -17.11 14.55
N ILE A 150 -15.06 -16.84 15.78
CA ILE A 150 -14.91 -17.83 16.84
C ILE A 150 -15.69 -17.31 18.05
N GLU A 151 -16.49 -18.18 18.65
CA GLU A 151 -17.09 -17.95 19.97
C GLU A 151 -16.15 -18.52 21.03
N THR A 152 -15.87 -17.73 22.06
CA THR A 152 -15.05 -18.14 23.21
C THR A 152 -15.97 -18.38 24.40
N PHE A 153 -15.81 -19.55 25.03
CA PHE A 153 -16.65 -20.07 26.13
C PHE A 153 -15.87 -20.10 27.44
#